data_AF-A0A2V8MY06-F1
#
_entry.id   AF-A0A2V8MY06-F1
#
_cell.length_a   1.000
_cell.length_b   1.000
_cell.length_c   1.000
_cell.angle_alpha   90.00
_cell.angle_beta   90.00
_cell.angle_gamma   90.00
#
_symmetry.space_group_name_H-M   'P 1'
#
loop_
_entity.id
_entity.type
_entity.pdbx_description
1 polymer ?
#
loop_
_entity_poly.entity_id
_entity_poly.type
_entity_poly.pdbx_seq_one_letter_code
_entity_poly.pdbx_strand_id
1 'polypeptide(L)'
;ERDYMYLAYSADPKMKINVGIRRRLAPLMENDRRRIELLNSLLFSFPGTPIIYYGDEIGMGDNIYLGDRNGVRTPMQWSPDRNAGFSRAN
;
A
#
# COMPACT_ATOMS: atom_id res chain seq x y z
N GLU A 1 4.90 -0.40 -22.18
CA GLU A 1 3.87 -0.35 -21.10
C GLU A 1 4.48 -0.39 -19.69
N ARG A 2 5.32 -1.38 -19.35
CA ARG A 2 5.92 -1.48 -18.00
C ARG A 2 6.83 -0.30 -17.62
N ASP A 3 7.54 0.28 -18.59
CA ASP A 3 8.38 1.46 -18.34
C ASP A 3 7.56 2.69 -17.95
N TYR A 4 6.32 2.80 -18.45
CA TYR A 4 5.39 3.86 -18.05
C TYR A 4 4.95 3.69 -16.60
N MET A 5 4.64 2.46 -16.17
CA MET A 5 4.33 2.17 -14.76
C MET A 5 5.48 2.55 -13.83
N TYR A 6 6.71 2.26 -14.25
CA TYR A 6 7.89 2.65 -13.47
C TYR A 6 8.09 4.16 -13.42
N LEU A 7 7.88 4.85 -14.54
CA LEU A 7 8.01 6.30 -14.61
C LEU A 7 6.94 7.01 -13.76
N ALA A 8 5.70 6.52 -13.78
CA ALA A 8 4.59 7.13 -13.06
C ALA A 8 4.59 6.83 -11.56
N TYR A 9 4.97 5.61 -11.14
CA TYR A 9 4.73 5.14 -9.76
C TYR A 9 5.98 4.76 -8.97
N SER A 10 7.18 4.79 -9.58
CA SER A 10 8.45 4.49 -8.90
C SER A 10 9.51 5.56 -9.13
N ALA A 11 9.30 6.72 -8.51
CA ALA A 11 10.25 7.83 -8.54
C ALA A 11 11.61 7.46 -7.91
N ASP A 12 11.61 6.66 -6.84
CA ASP A 12 12.83 6.12 -6.24
C ASP A 12 13.12 4.70 -6.78
N PRO A 13 14.33 4.41 -7.29
CA PRO A 13 14.74 3.07 -7.70
C PRO A 13 14.50 1.98 -6.63
N LYS A 14 14.57 2.31 -5.33
CA LYS A 14 14.29 1.40 -4.22
C LYS A 14 12.83 0.97 -4.14
N MET A 15 11.90 1.68 -4.79
CA MET A 15 10.49 1.27 -4.87
C MET A 15 10.29 0.08 -5.80
N LYS A 16 11.29 -0.27 -6.63
CA LYS A 16 11.26 -1.41 -7.53
C LYS A 16 11.79 -2.65 -6.83
N ILE A 17 11.16 -3.79 -7.09
CA ILE A 17 11.70 -5.09 -6.73
C ILE A 17 11.35 -6.12 -7.81
N ASN A 18 12.32 -6.93 -8.21
CA ASN A 18 12.20 -7.87 -9.32
C ASN A 18 11.64 -7.15 -10.57
N VAL A 19 10.40 -7.47 -10.95
CA VAL A 19 9.72 -6.96 -12.14
C VAL A 19 8.50 -6.09 -11.76
N GLY A 20 8.44 -5.59 -10.53
CA GLY A 20 7.29 -4.83 -10.02
C GLY A 20 7.64 -3.71 -9.05
N ILE A 21 6.58 -3.10 -8.51
CA ILE A 21 6.65 -1.99 -7.56
C ILE A 21 6.17 -2.51 -6.20
N ARG A 22 6.95 -2.26 -5.14
CA ARG A 22 6.67 -2.74 -3.77
C ARG A 22 6.10 -1.63 -2.88
N ARG A 23 5.00 -1.03 -3.32
CA ARG A 23 4.31 0.05 -2.61
C ARG A 23 2.88 -0.31 -2.28
N ARG A 24 2.32 0.29 -1.22
CA ARG A 24 0.89 0.16 -0.86
C ARG A 24 0.01 1.10 -1.68
N LEU A 25 -1.31 0.86 -1.66
CA LEU A 25 -2.30 1.64 -2.41
C LEU A 25 -2.25 3.14 -2.07
N ALA A 26 -2.30 3.49 -0.78
CA ALA A 26 -2.29 4.89 -0.37
C ALA A 26 -1.01 5.63 -0.80
N PRO A 27 0.21 5.10 -0.57
CA PRO A 27 1.44 5.68 -1.12
C PRO A 27 1.49 5.77 -2.65
N LEU A 28 0.96 4.78 -3.37
CA LEU A 28 0.86 4.82 -4.84
C LEU A 28 -0.02 5.97 -5.33
N MET A 29 -1.08 6.28 -4.59
CA MET A 29 -2.01 7.38 -4.90
C MET A 29 -1.58 8.72 -4.29
N GLU A 30 -0.34 8.85 -3.81
CA GLU A 30 0.17 10.06 -3.13
C GLU A 30 -0.68 10.47 -1.92
N ASN A 31 -1.39 9.50 -1.32
CA ASN A 31 -2.36 9.69 -0.26
C ASN A 31 -3.55 10.60 -0.64
N ASP A 32 -3.85 10.76 -1.94
CA ASP A 32 -5.04 11.45 -2.42
C ASP A 32 -6.29 10.60 -2.17
N ARG A 33 -7.08 11.03 -1.19
CA ARG A 33 -8.31 10.36 -0.77
C ARG A 33 -9.29 10.13 -1.94
N ARG A 34 -9.41 11.08 -2.87
CA ARG A 34 -10.36 10.98 -3.99
C ARG A 34 -9.95 9.89 -4.96
N ARG A 35 -8.65 9.75 -5.21
CA ARG A 35 -8.11 8.67 -6.07
C ARG A 35 -8.31 7.30 -5.43
N ILE A 36 -8.08 7.20 -4.11
CA ILE A 36 -8.29 5.95 -3.36
C ILE A 36 -9.76 5.54 -3.39
N GLU A 37 -10.69 6.47 -3.15
CA GLU A 37 -12.13 6.22 -3.22
C GLU A 37 -12.59 5.82 -4.63
N LEU A 38 -12.04 6.46 -5.67
CA LEU A 38 -12.32 6.10 -7.06
C LEU A 38 -11.91 4.65 -7.35
N LEU A 39 -10.70 4.25 -6.98
CA LEU A 39 -10.20 2.89 -7.22
C LEU A 39 -11.00 1.84 -6.43
N ASN A 40 -11.39 2.13 -5.19
CA ASN A 40 -12.25 1.26 -4.40
C ASN A 40 -13.67 1.16 -5.00
N SER A 41 -14.21 2.27 -5.49
CA SER A 41 -15.52 2.27 -6.18
C SER A 41 -15.48 1.41 -7.45
N LEU A 42 -14.40 1.51 -8.23
CA LEU A 42 -14.18 0.65 -9.38
C LEU A 42 -14.08 -0.83 -8.99
N LEU A 43 -13.29 -1.15 -7.95
CA LEU A 43 -13.14 -2.50 -7.42
C LEU A 43 -14.48 -3.13 -7.02
N PHE A 44 -15.38 -2.36 -6.39
CA PHE A 44 -16.71 -2.83 -6.00
C PHE A 44 -17.72 -2.88 -7.16
N SER A 45 -17.49 -2.12 -8.23
CA SER A 45 -18.38 -2.07 -9.39
C SER A 45 -18.13 -3.19 -10.42
N PHE A 46 -16.93 -3.76 -10.44
CA PHE A 46 -16.59 -4.80 -11.40
C PHE A 46 -17.20 -6.16 -11.03
N PRO A 47 -17.60 -6.97 -12.04
CA PRO A 47 -18.14 -8.30 -11.78
C PRO A 47 -17.06 -9.20 -11.17
N GLY A 48 -17.25 -9.60 -9.92
CA GLY A 48 -16.31 -10.44 -9.19
C GLY A 48 -16.53 -10.36 -7.68
N THR A 49 -15.63 -11.00 -6.93
CA THR A 49 -15.59 -10.88 -5.47
C THR A 49 -14.45 -9.93 -5.09
N PRO A 50 -14.74 -8.74 -4.53
CA PRO A 50 -13.71 -7.77 -4.18
C PRO A 50 -12.85 -8.29 -3.01
N ILE A 51 -11.54 -8.06 -3.09
CA ILE A 51 -10.59 -8.40 -2.03
C ILE A 51 -9.91 -7.11 -1.57
N ILE A 52 -9.99 -6.83 -0.27
CA ILE A 52 -9.33 -5.68 0.35
C ILE A 52 -8.08 -6.19 1.07
N TYR A 53 -6.95 -5.51 0.86
CA TYR A 53 -5.73 -5.82 1.58
C TYR A 53 -5.72 -5.09 2.94
N TYR A 54 -5.40 -5.83 4.00
CA TYR A 54 -5.52 -5.32 5.38
C TYR A 54 -4.76 -4.00 5.55
N GLY A 55 -5.40 -3.02 6.19
CA GLY A 55 -4.86 -1.70 6.39
C GLY A 55 -5.10 -0.70 5.26
N ASP A 56 -5.44 -1.14 4.05
CA ASP A 56 -5.78 -0.19 2.97
C ASP A 56 -7.10 0.53 3.27
N GLU A 57 -7.97 -0.07 4.07
CA GLU A 57 -9.21 0.56 4.57
C GLU A 57 -8.95 1.79 5.46
N ILE A 58 -7.81 1.83 6.16
CA ILE A 58 -7.34 2.98 6.95
C ILE A 58 -6.25 3.78 6.24
N GLY A 59 -5.89 3.42 5.00
CA GLY A 59 -4.84 4.10 4.23
C GLY A 59 -3.42 3.86 4.76
N MET A 60 -3.11 2.64 5.23
CA MET A 60 -1.77 2.28 5.71
C MET A 60 -0.69 2.57 4.65
N GLY A 61 0.44 3.07 5.13
CA GLY A 61 1.62 3.34 4.31
C GLY A 61 2.51 2.12 4.10
N ASP A 62 3.61 2.32 3.37
CA ASP A 62 4.67 1.33 3.20
C ASP A 62 6.00 1.80 3.78
N ASN A 63 6.91 0.86 3.99
CA ASN A 63 8.30 1.14 4.33
C ASN A 63 9.26 0.46 3.34
N ILE A 64 9.66 1.21 2.31
CA ILE A 64 10.55 0.72 1.24
C ILE A 64 11.96 0.32 1.70
N TYR A 65 12.36 0.68 2.92
CA TYR A 65 13.67 0.30 3.47
C TYR A 65 13.68 -1.12 4.04
N LEU A 66 12.51 -1.72 4.27
CA LEU A 66 12.42 -3.12 4.66
C LEU A 66 12.78 -4.02 3.47
N GLY A 67 13.47 -5.13 3.77
CA GLY A 67 13.92 -6.10 2.77
C GLY A 67 12.76 -6.79 2.04
N ASP A 68 13.03 -7.25 0.81
CA ASP A 68 12.05 -7.88 -0.08
C ASP A 68 10.74 -7.06 -0.20
N ARG A 69 9.59 -7.69 0.07
CA ARG A 69 8.24 -7.12 0.04
C ARG A 69 7.72 -6.81 1.44
N ASN A 70 8.58 -6.83 2.45
CA ASN A 70 8.16 -6.60 3.84
C ASN A 70 7.71 -5.16 4.08
N GLY A 71 8.06 -4.22 3.18
CA GLY A 71 7.62 -2.83 3.24
C GLY A 71 6.11 -2.65 3.24
N VAL A 72 5.35 -3.54 2.59
CA VAL A 72 3.88 -3.48 2.58
C VAL A 72 3.25 -4.39 3.65
N ARG A 73 4.06 -5.17 4.38
CA ARG A 73 3.64 -6.19 5.35
C ARG A 73 3.85 -5.75 6.80
N THR A 74 3.84 -4.45 7.04
CA THR A 74 3.97 -3.89 8.37
C THR A 74 2.78 -4.30 9.27
N PRO A 75 2.95 -4.30 10.61
CA PRO A 75 1.87 -4.60 11.53
C PRO A 75 0.67 -3.65 11.38
N MET A 76 -0.53 -4.16 11.63
CA MET A 76 -1.78 -3.39 11.55
C MET A 76 -1.80 -2.24 12.59
N GLN A 77 -2.28 -1.06 12.17
CA GLN A 77 -2.31 0.14 13.00
C GLN A 77 -3.66 0.31 13.71
N TRP A 78 -3.81 -0.29 14.90
CA TRP A 78 -5.06 -0.28 15.67
C TRP A 78 -5.30 1.01 16.46
N SER A 79 -4.22 1.61 16.97
CA SER A 79 -4.28 2.76 17.88
C SER A 79 -3.00 3.60 17.79
N PRO A 80 -2.98 4.85 18.30
CA PRO A 80 -1.76 5.64 18.40
C PRO A 80 -0.77 5.16 19.48
N ASP A 81 -1.09 4.09 20.22
CA ASP A 81 -0.24 3.57 21.29
C ASP A 81 1.02 2.86 20.76
N ARG A 82 1.88 2.41 21.68
CA ARG A 82 3.11 1.65 21.34
C ARG A 82 2.80 0.49 20.40
N ASN A 83 3.69 0.27 19.42
CA ASN A 83 3.52 -0.73 18.35
C ASN A 83 2.21 -0.56 17.56
N ALA A 84 1.67 0.65 17.49
CA ALA A 84 0.37 0.96 16.92
C ALA A 84 -0.79 0.13 17.52
N GLY A 85 -0.66 -0.30 18.79
CA GLY A 85 -1.60 -1.19 19.46
C GLY A 85 -1.57 -2.65 18.98
N PHE A 86 -0.65 -3.03 18.09
CA PHE A 86 -0.54 -4.39 17.55
C PHE A 86 -0.07 -5.41 18.60
N SER A 87 0.90 -5.04 19.43
CA SER A 87 1.49 -5.94 20.41
C SER A 87 1.91 -5.19 21.67
N ARG A 88 1.70 -5.81 22.83
CA ARG A 88 2.19 -5.34 24.12
C ARG A 88 3.58 -5.87 24.46
N ALA A 89 4.05 -6.89 23.76
CA ALA A 89 5.42 -7.38 23.91
C ALA A 89 6.41 -6.38 23.30
N ASN A 90 7.64 -6.40 23.80
CA ASN A 90 8.78 -5.66 23.24
C ASN A 90 9.62 -6.60 22.38
#